data_AF-A0A9P5AS86-F1
#
_entry.id   AF-A0A9P5AS86-F1
#
_cell.length_a   1.000
_cell.length_b   1.000
_cell.length_c   1.000
_cell.angle_alpha   90.00
_cell.angle_beta   90.00
_cell.angle_gamma   90.00
#
_symmetry.space_group_name_H-M   'P 1'
#
loop_
_entity.id
_entity.type
_entity.pdbx_description
1 polymer ?
#
loop_
_entity_poly.entity_id
_entity_poly.type
_entity_poly.pdbx_seq_one_letter_code
_entity_poly.pdbx_strand_id
1 'polypeptide(L)'
;MPARSTSITIENHTSHDLHDGWGGLEHGEWNRNVPATIPKGQSADMGAESDGIMSGDQGYIRYKSDAGDFHFEFDNPFIGSNGYSASGPDSVNISSSGGDGNESHITWTVTDKVGHGHK
;
A
#
# COMPACT_ATOMS: atom_id res chain seq x y z
N MET A 1 8.71 -15.58 15.49
CA MET A 1 7.50 -15.11 14.80
C MET A 1 7.30 -13.67 15.21
N PRO A 2 7.08 -12.76 14.26
CA PRO A 2 6.85 -11.35 14.58
C PRO A 2 5.57 -11.22 15.43
N ALA A 3 5.52 -10.19 16.28
CA ALA A 3 4.33 -9.91 17.08
C ALA A 3 3.21 -9.30 16.22
N ARG A 4 3.60 -8.54 15.18
CA ARG A 4 2.74 -7.89 14.18
C ARG A 4 3.35 -8.07 12.79
N SER A 5 2.50 -8.25 11.79
CA SER A 5 2.91 -8.24 10.38
C SER A 5 1.80 -7.65 9.53
N THR A 6 2.18 -6.99 8.43
CA THR A 6 1.26 -6.45 7.44
C THR A 6 1.65 -6.95 6.06
N SER A 7 0.82 -7.83 5.50
CA SER A 7 0.82 -8.20 4.10
C SER A 7 0.02 -7.18 3.31
N ILE A 8 0.59 -6.67 2.23
CA ILE A 8 0.02 -5.59 1.42
C ILE A 8 -0.09 -6.08 -0.02
N THR A 9 -1.26 -5.93 -0.61
CA THR A 9 -1.47 -6.10 -2.06
C THR A 9 -1.95 -4.78 -2.66
N ILE A 10 -1.26 -4.29 -3.68
CA ILE A 10 -1.71 -3.16 -4.49
C ILE A 10 -2.18 -3.72 -5.83
N GLU A 11 -3.46 -3.51 -6.15
CA GLU A 11 -4.05 -3.87 -7.42
C GLU A 11 -4.16 -2.63 -8.31
N ASN A 12 -3.37 -2.60 -9.38
CA ASN A 12 -3.37 -1.52 -10.35
C ASN A 12 -4.36 -1.84 -11.49
N HIS A 13 -5.60 -1.37 -11.37
CA HIS A 13 -6.61 -1.43 -12.45
C HIS A 13 -6.68 -0.13 -13.26
N THR A 14 -5.67 0.73 -13.16
CA THR A 14 -5.56 1.94 -14.00
C THR A 14 -5.04 1.61 -15.39
N SER A 15 -5.11 2.58 -16.30
CA SER A 15 -4.48 2.53 -17.61
C SER A 15 -2.97 2.85 -17.60
N HIS A 16 -2.39 3.11 -16.43
CA HIS A 16 -1.00 3.54 -16.25
C HIS A 16 -0.17 2.49 -15.51
N ASP A 17 1.12 2.40 -15.84
CA ASP A 17 2.06 1.61 -15.04
C ASP A 17 2.46 2.43 -13.79
N LEU A 18 2.45 1.77 -12.62
CA LEU A 18 3.04 2.34 -11.41
C LEU A 18 4.53 2.00 -11.39
N HIS A 19 5.41 2.99 -11.38
CA HIS A 19 6.86 2.82 -11.45
C HIS A 19 7.58 3.60 -10.34
N ASP A 20 8.91 3.50 -10.29
CA ASP A 20 9.75 4.06 -9.21
C ASP A 20 9.30 3.63 -7.81
N GLY A 21 8.84 2.37 -7.69
CA GLY A 21 8.37 1.81 -6.43
C GLY A 21 9.41 1.90 -5.32
N TRP A 22 9.06 2.57 -4.23
CA TRP A 22 9.92 2.72 -3.06
C TRP A 22 9.10 2.77 -1.77
N GLY A 23 9.65 2.29 -0.66
CA GLY A 23 9.01 2.34 0.64
C GLY A 23 9.99 2.63 1.77
N GLY A 24 9.47 3.24 2.82
CA GLY A 24 10.16 3.50 4.08
C GLY A 24 9.42 2.87 5.25
N LEU A 25 10.15 2.57 6.31
CA LEU A 25 9.60 2.06 7.57
C LEU A 25 10.02 2.98 8.70
N GLU A 26 9.05 3.43 9.48
CA GLU A 26 9.28 4.04 10.79
C GLU A 26 9.52 2.96 11.86
N HIS A 27 8.86 1.81 11.72
CA HIS A 27 8.98 0.65 12.62
C HIS A 27 8.90 -0.67 11.85
N GLY A 28 9.63 -1.68 12.33
CA GLY A 28 9.67 -3.00 11.71
C GLY A 28 10.70 -3.13 10.59
N GLU A 29 10.66 -4.26 9.91
CA GLU A 29 11.50 -4.58 8.76
C GLU A 29 10.67 -5.12 7.58
N TRP A 30 11.15 -4.89 6.36
CA TRP A 30 10.52 -5.45 5.16
C TRP A 30 10.80 -6.96 5.10
N ASN A 31 9.76 -7.79 5.14
CA ASN A 31 9.87 -9.23 4.88
C ASN A 31 9.58 -9.58 3.41
N ARG A 32 8.91 -8.68 2.67
CA ARG A 32 8.78 -8.68 1.21
C ARG A 32 8.97 -7.27 0.67
N ASN A 33 10.04 -7.06 -0.09
CA ASN A 33 10.42 -5.74 -0.61
C ASN A 33 9.36 -5.13 -1.53
N VAL A 34 9.32 -3.79 -1.53
CA VAL A 34 8.51 -3.01 -2.47
C VAL A 34 8.96 -3.27 -3.92
N PRO A 35 8.09 -3.79 -4.80
CA PRO A 35 8.43 -3.97 -6.20
C PRO A 35 8.63 -2.64 -6.90
N ALA A 36 9.64 -2.53 -7.76
CA ALA A 36 9.93 -1.29 -8.49
C ALA A 36 8.81 -0.86 -9.46
N THR A 37 7.96 -1.80 -9.90
CA THR A 37 6.90 -1.53 -10.88
C THR A 37 5.69 -2.44 -10.64
N ILE A 38 4.48 -1.90 -10.83
CA ILE A 38 3.22 -2.63 -10.94
C ILE A 38 2.61 -2.28 -12.30
N PRO A 39 2.72 -3.17 -13.31
CA PRO A 39 2.17 -2.91 -14.62
C PRO A 39 0.65 -2.68 -14.58
N LYS A 40 0.13 -1.94 -15.55
CA LYS A 40 -1.31 -1.72 -15.70
C LYS A 40 -2.09 -3.04 -15.77
N GLY A 41 -3.21 -3.10 -15.06
CA GLY A 41 -4.05 -4.29 -14.93
C GLY A 41 -3.41 -5.45 -14.17
N GLN A 42 -2.31 -5.23 -13.44
CA GLN A 42 -1.64 -6.23 -12.61
C GLN A 42 -1.69 -5.84 -11.14
N SER A 43 -1.30 -6.77 -10.26
CA SER A 43 -1.12 -6.53 -8.84
C SER A 43 0.30 -6.85 -8.41
N ALA A 44 0.70 -6.32 -7.26
CA ALA A 44 1.94 -6.70 -6.62
C ALA A 44 1.77 -6.75 -5.11
N ASP A 45 2.58 -7.60 -4.49
CA ASP A 45 2.58 -7.82 -3.05
C ASP A 45 3.87 -7.33 -2.42
N MET A 46 3.76 -6.73 -1.24
CA MET A 46 4.87 -6.42 -0.34
C MET A 46 4.43 -6.68 1.11
N GLY A 47 5.36 -6.55 2.06
CA GLY A 47 5.00 -6.72 3.46
C GLY A 47 6.11 -6.36 4.41
N ALA A 48 5.69 -5.95 5.60
CA ALA A 48 6.56 -5.62 6.71
C ALA A 48 6.15 -6.42 7.95
N GLU A 49 7.09 -6.57 8.87
CA GLU A 49 6.85 -7.22 10.16
C GLU A 49 7.61 -6.53 11.29
N SER A 50 7.14 -6.68 12.52
CA SER A 50 7.79 -6.13 13.72
C SER A 50 9.17 -6.75 13.93
N ASP A 51 10.20 -5.94 14.16
CA ASP A 51 11.61 -6.35 14.33
C ASP A 51 12.13 -6.22 15.78
N GLY A 52 11.28 -5.78 16.72
CA GLY A 52 11.65 -5.50 18.10
C GLY A 52 10.63 -5.91 19.17
N ILE A 53 11.06 -5.86 20.43
CA ILE A 53 10.20 -6.17 21.59
C ILE A 53 9.16 -5.06 21.76
N MET A 54 7.87 -5.44 21.82
CA MET A 54 6.74 -4.52 21.96
C MET A 54 6.63 -3.48 20.83
N SER A 55 7.06 -3.84 19.62
CA SER A 55 6.93 -3.02 18.42
C SER A 55 5.84 -3.55 17.49
N GLY A 56 5.24 -2.63 16.73
CA GLY A 56 4.43 -2.93 15.56
C GLY A 56 5.25 -2.78 14.29
N ASP A 57 4.59 -2.81 13.14
CA ASP A 57 5.16 -2.40 11.85
C ASP A 57 4.42 -1.17 11.33
N GLN A 58 5.19 -0.18 10.88
CA GLN A 58 4.67 1.09 10.39
C GLN A 58 5.54 1.57 9.24
N GLY A 59 4.89 1.99 8.17
CA GLY A 59 5.58 2.39 6.97
C GLY A 59 4.71 3.05 5.94
N TYR A 60 5.34 3.31 4.80
CA TYR A 60 4.68 3.79 3.62
C TYR A 60 5.30 3.26 2.34
N ILE A 61 4.52 3.33 1.26
CA ILE A 61 4.87 2.94 -0.10
C ILE A 61 4.56 4.12 -1.01
N ARG A 62 5.43 4.35 -1.99
CA ARG A 62 5.28 5.37 -3.03
C ARG A 62 5.50 4.77 -4.41
N TYR A 63 4.69 5.24 -5.35
CA TYR A 63 4.84 4.98 -6.78
C TYR A 63 4.60 6.27 -7.55
N LYS A 64 5.11 6.33 -8.78
CA LYS A 64 4.79 7.35 -9.76
C LYS A 64 4.05 6.73 -10.94
N SER A 65 3.29 7.53 -11.65
CA SER A 65 2.75 7.20 -12.98
C SER A 65 2.62 8.46 -13.82
N ASP A 66 2.24 8.32 -15.09
CA ASP A 66 1.91 9.47 -15.94
C ASP A 66 0.72 10.30 -15.42
N ALA A 67 -0.12 9.72 -14.55
CA ALA A 67 -1.23 10.42 -13.90
C ALA A 67 -0.79 11.23 -12.67
N GLY A 68 0.33 10.87 -12.03
CA GLY A 68 0.84 11.52 -10.82
C GLY A 68 1.41 10.54 -9.79
N ASP A 69 1.64 11.04 -8.57
CA ASP A 69 2.25 10.30 -7.48
C ASP A 69 1.21 9.58 -6.62
N PHE A 70 1.53 8.37 -6.17
CA PHE A 70 0.73 7.54 -5.26
C PHE A 70 1.45 7.38 -3.94
N HIS A 71 0.69 7.42 -2.86
CA HIS A 71 1.20 7.24 -1.50
C HIS A 71 0.24 6.35 -0.71
N PHE A 72 0.78 5.30 -0.09
CA PHE A 72 0.04 4.37 0.74
C PHE A 72 0.75 4.25 2.09
N GLU A 73 0.01 4.41 3.18
CA GLU A 73 0.53 4.33 4.55
C GLU A 73 -0.13 3.17 5.28
N PHE A 74 0.65 2.47 6.10
CA PHE A 74 0.17 1.41 6.98
C PHE A 74 0.79 1.56 8.38
N ASP A 75 0.01 1.21 9.38
CA ASP A 75 0.41 1.16 10.79
C ASP A 75 -0.32 -0.02 11.46
N ASN A 76 0.42 -1.03 11.87
CA ASN A 76 -0.06 -2.16 12.66
C ASN A 76 0.66 -2.14 14.02
N PRO A 77 0.17 -1.31 14.96
CA PRO A 77 0.88 -1.03 16.20
C PRO A 77 0.88 -2.23 17.13
N PHE A 78 1.87 -2.31 18.02
CA PHE A 78 1.90 -3.37 19.05
C PHE A 78 0.62 -3.39 19.90
N ILE A 79 0.14 -2.21 20.32
CA ILE A 79 -1.13 -2.00 21.03
C ILE A 79 -1.90 -0.90 20.31
N GLY A 80 -3.15 -1.19 19.95
CA GLY A 80 -4.02 -0.24 19.25
C GLY A 80 -4.79 -0.91 18.12
N SER A 81 -5.39 -0.07 17.29
CA SER A 81 -6.06 -0.46 16.05
C SER A 81 -5.15 -0.17 14.87
N ASN A 82 -5.23 -1.00 13.84
CA ASN A 82 -4.46 -0.81 12.63
C ASN A 82 -4.97 0.43 11.87
N GLY A 83 -4.05 1.17 11.24
CA GLY A 83 -4.32 2.36 10.45
C GLY A 83 -3.85 2.18 9.02
N TYR A 84 -4.69 2.58 8.07
CA TYR A 84 -4.37 2.56 6.64
C TYR A 84 -4.85 3.83 5.99
N SER A 85 -3.99 4.44 5.19
CA SER A 85 -4.30 5.65 4.43
C SER A 85 -3.75 5.51 3.01
N ALA A 86 -4.40 6.15 2.05
CA ALA A 86 -3.89 6.20 0.69
C ALA A 86 -4.30 7.50 0.01
N SER A 87 -3.41 8.00 -0.86
CA SER A 87 -3.66 9.15 -1.72
C SER A 87 -3.02 8.92 -3.09
N GLY A 88 -3.57 9.60 -4.09
CA GLY A 88 -3.13 9.52 -5.47
C GLY A 88 -3.62 10.73 -6.27
N PRO A 89 -3.32 10.79 -7.56
CA PRO A 89 -3.76 11.88 -8.41
C PRO A 89 -5.29 11.98 -8.52
N ASP A 90 -5.78 13.19 -8.81
CA ASP A 90 -7.22 13.47 -8.89
C ASP A 90 -7.95 12.61 -9.92
N SER A 91 -7.26 12.04 -10.91
CA SER A 91 -7.82 11.18 -11.94
C SER A 91 -8.09 9.73 -11.51
N VAL A 92 -7.71 9.33 -10.28
CA VAL A 92 -7.91 7.95 -9.79
C VAL A 92 -8.82 7.87 -8.56
N ASN A 93 -9.39 6.70 -8.33
CA ASN A 93 -9.95 6.30 -7.04
C ASN A 93 -9.06 5.23 -6.41
N ILE A 94 -8.89 5.30 -5.09
CA ILE A 94 -8.23 4.28 -4.29
C ILE A 94 -9.21 3.81 -3.21
N SER A 95 -9.43 2.50 -3.14
CA SER A 95 -10.22 1.88 -2.07
C SER A 95 -9.39 0.82 -1.35
N SER A 96 -9.63 0.65 -0.05
CA SER A 96 -8.97 -0.36 0.78
C SER A 96 -9.95 -1.43 1.26
N SER A 97 -9.47 -2.66 1.45
CA SER A 97 -10.22 -3.74 2.10
C SER A 97 -9.31 -4.65 2.92
N GLY A 98 -9.85 -5.27 3.97
CA GLY A 98 -9.06 -6.03 4.94
C GLY A 98 -8.40 -5.11 5.97
N GLY A 99 -7.23 -5.51 6.47
CA GLY A 99 -6.43 -4.71 7.39
C GLY A 99 -6.65 -4.99 8.89
N ASP A 100 -7.41 -6.02 9.25
CA ASP A 100 -7.63 -6.38 10.66
C ASP A 100 -6.57 -7.36 11.21
N GLY A 101 -6.54 -7.50 12.54
CA GLY A 101 -5.74 -8.52 13.23
C GLY A 101 -4.25 -8.20 13.36
N ASN A 102 -3.51 -9.14 13.97
CA ASN A 102 -2.07 -9.01 14.19
C ASN A 102 -1.25 -9.35 12.94
N GLU A 103 -1.70 -10.37 12.19
CA GLU A 103 -1.18 -10.76 10.87
C GLU A 103 -2.10 -10.16 9.82
N SER A 104 -1.94 -8.86 9.62
CA SER A 104 -2.86 -8.08 8.83
C SER A 104 -2.64 -8.25 7.34
N HIS A 105 -3.74 -8.23 6.59
CA HIS A 105 -3.74 -8.32 5.13
C HIS A 105 -4.58 -7.18 4.59
N ILE A 106 -3.94 -6.19 3.97
CA ILE A 106 -4.58 -5.00 3.38
C ILE A 106 -4.45 -5.05 1.86
N THR A 107 -5.56 -4.82 1.17
CA THR A 107 -5.58 -4.68 -0.30
C THR A 107 -6.00 -3.27 -0.66
N TRP A 108 -5.17 -2.56 -1.43
CA TRP A 108 -5.51 -1.30 -2.08
C TRP A 108 -5.83 -1.53 -3.55
N THR A 109 -7.05 -1.21 -3.96
CA THR A 109 -7.49 -1.26 -5.35
C THR A 109 -7.44 0.16 -5.94
N VAL A 110 -6.66 0.34 -6.99
CA VAL A 110 -6.48 1.62 -7.69
C VAL A 110 -7.18 1.54 -9.05
N THR A 111 -8.08 2.50 -9.34
CA THR A 111 -8.86 2.54 -10.59
C THR A 111 -8.88 3.94 -11.18
N ASP A 112 -8.94 4.05 -12.51
CA ASP A 112 -9.18 5.34 -13.16
C ASP A 112 -10.60 5.83 -12.85
N LYS A 113 -10.74 7.13 -12.56
CA LYS A 113 -12.06 7.77 -12.57
C LYS A 113 -12.55 7.82 -14.01
N VAL A 114 -13.73 7.25 -14.26
CA VAL A 114 -14.40 7.42 -15.54
C VAL A 114 -14.68 8.92 -15.69
N GLY A 115 -14.02 9.56 -16.65
CA GLY A 115 -14.32 10.94 -16.98
C GLY A 115 -15.80 11.04 -17.35
N HIS A 116 -16.57 11.82 -16.60
CA HIS A 116 -17.82 12.34 -17.13
C HIS A 116 -17.46 13.27 -18.27
N GLY A 117 -17.35 12.71 -19.47
CA GLY A 117 -17.25 13.48 -20.70
C GLY A 117 -18.46 14.40 -20.74
N HIS A 118 -18.22 15.70 -20.59
CA HIS A 118 -19.19 16.70 -20.96
C HIS A 118 -19.46 16.49 -22.45
N LYS A 119 -20.71 16.13 -22.75
CA LYS A 119 -21.26 16.02 -24.10
C LYS A 119 -21.21 17.36 -24.82
#